data_AF-A0A7S4V8F0-F1
#
_entry.id   AF-A0A7S4V8F0-F1
#
_cell.length_a   1.000
_cell.length_b   1.000
_cell.length_c   1.000
_cell.angle_alpha   90.00
_cell.angle_beta   90.00
_cell.angle_gamma   90.00
#
_symmetry.space_group_name_H-M   'P 1'
#
loop_
_entity.id
_entity.type
_entity.pdbx_description
1 polymer ?
#
loop_
_entity_poly.entity_id
_entity_poly.type
_entity_poly.pdbx_seq_one_letter_code
_entity_poly.pdbx_strand_id
1 'polypeptide(L)'
;PHPPRMNLSDVSVRSNVSIVVLVAALRETRTVHTLEDLFAKAHNPSRVFVGVVQQNSRDDEDVVEGLCKRLGTPLERRPPFAHAHRRTPGEDDWGQKRFTPESLAACGPAARVRVYRMDAGEAAGPVYARAQQRRLLSPGKGLEDFCLQIDAHAVFAPGWDTQLLGEFAQTENEYAVLSTYPTDAATALPDGTFPNSNGHWEMPHICTAQILQPGVVRNDQASAVANLQRPALGKFWAAGLSFSRCHAERDVPSDPSLKQIFNGEEFSRGARLWTNGYDFYSLARPVLGVYYGGKKGGKGNWSHNSVEETGSDGRLQRLLCQDGSVPPEALRGFDLGTRRRFEDYVALTGVDCRSRSTKRTPCGVAK
;
A
#
# COMPACT_ATOMS: atom_id res chain seq x y z
N PRO A 1 14.75 19.49 -0.23
CA PRO A 1 14.72 20.03 1.16
C PRO A 1 14.78 18.97 2.27
N HIS A 2 14.55 17.68 1.99
CA HIS A 2 14.60 16.61 3.00
C HIS A 2 15.78 15.66 2.74
N PRO A 3 16.99 15.96 3.24
CA PRO A 3 18.15 15.09 3.01
C PRO A 3 17.90 13.70 3.63
N PRO A 4 18.39 12.61 3.00
CA PRO A 4 18.28 11.27 3.55
C PRO A 4 18.87 11.17 4.95
N ARG A 5 18.17 10.52 5.88
CA ARG A 5 18.66 10.26 7.24
C ARG A 5 19.56 9.01 7.30
N MET A 6 19.41 8.12 6.33
CA MET A 6 20.20 6.89 6.21
C MET A 6 21.06 6.93 4.96
N ASN A 7 22.34 6.58 5.11
CA ASN A 7 23.21 6.36 3.97
C ASN A 7 22.97 4.97 3.37
N LEU A 8 21.94 4.83 2.53
CA LEU A 8 21.61 3.55 1.88
C LEU A 8 22.64 3.09 0.83
N SER A 9 23.61 3.94 0.48
CA SER A 9 24.76 3.54 -0.33
C SER A 9 25.76 2.70 0.46
N ASP A 10 25.74 2.81 1.79
CA ASP A 10 26.51 1.94 2.68
C ASP A 10 25.80 0.57 2.78
N VAL A 11 26.52 -0.47 2.37
CA VAL A 11 26.01 -1.85 2.36
C VAL A 11 25.64 -2.32 3.77
N SER A 12 26.36 -1.88 4.81
CA SER A 12 26.07 -2.26 6.20
C SER A 12 24.76 -1.65 6.69
N VAL A 13 24.54 -0.35 6.42
CA VAL A 13 23.29 0.35 6.73
C VAL A 13 22.14 -0.29 5.96
N ARG A 14 22.29 -0.43 4.64
CA ARG A 14 21.28 -1.06 3.78
C ARG A 14 21.03 -2.50 4.18
N SER A 15 21.97 -3.20 4.81
CA SER A 15 21.78 -4.58 5.24
C SER A 15 20.89 -4.72 6.48
N ASN A 16 20.85 -3.67 7.31
CA ASN A 16 20.19 -3.67 8.61
C ASN A 16 18.82 -2.99 8.64
N VAL A 17 18.42 -2.30 7.56
CA VAL A 17 17.09 -1.66 7.50
C VAL A 17 15.98 -2.70 7.36
N SER A 18 14.88 -2.47 8.07
CA SER A 18 13.66 -3.26 8.01
C SER A 18 12.69 -2.78 6.93
N ILE A 19 11.96 -3.71 6.32
CA ILE A 19 10.85 -3.39 5.40
C ILE A 19 9.61 -4.13 5.90
N VAL A 20 8.53 -3.42 6.18
CA VAL A 20 7.22 -4.05 6.39
C VAL A 20 6.34 -3.88 5.15
N VAL A 21 5.87 -5.01 4.62
CA VAL A 21 4.95 -5.06 3.50
C VAL A 21 3.52 -5.07 4.04
N LEU A 22 2.72 -4.06 3.71
CA LEU A 22 1.36 -3.87 4.18
C LEU A 22 0.37 -4.30 3.09
N VAL A 23 -0.47 -5.27 3.41
CA VAL A 23 -1.41 -5.91 2.49
C VAL A 23 -2.82 -5.82 3.06
N ALA A 24 -3.79 -5.39 2.24
CA ALA A 24 -5.20 -5.45 2.57
C ALA A 24 -5.87 -6.50 1.67
N ALA A 25 -6.40 -7.56 2.27
CA ALA A 25 -6.90 -8.74 1.58
C ALA A 25 -8.36 -9.00 1.97
N LEU A 26 -9.28 -8.78 1.03
CA LEU A 26 -10.67 -9.18 1.16
C LEU A 26 -10.88 -10.50 0.42
N ARG A 27 -11.00 -11.60 1.17
CA ARG A 27 -11.23 -12.95 0.64
C ARG A 27 -10.35 -13.28 -0.58
N GLU A 28 -9.09 -12.82 -0.57
CA GLU A 28 -8.16 -12.88 -1.70
C GLU A 28 -7.30 -14.13 -1.60
N THR A 29 -7.54 -15.10 -2.49
CA THR A 29 -6.86 -16.40 -2.49
C THR A 29 -5.38 -16.32 -2.87
N ARG A 30 -4.98 -15.29 -3.62
CA ARG A 30 -3.58 -15.12 -4.02
C ARG A 30 -2.70 -14.51 -2.93
N THR A 31 -3.27 -14.09 -1.80
CA THR A 31 -2.49 -13.49 -0.72
C THR A 31 -1.42 -14.45 -0.20
N VAL A 32 -1.75 -15.74 -0.07
CA VAL A 32 -0.81 -16.79 0.34
C VAL A 32 0.36 -16.90 -0.65
N HIS A 33 0.08 -16.93 -1.96
CA HIS A 33 1.10 -16.95 -2.99
C HIS A 33 1.95 -15.68 -3.03
N THR A 34 1.32 -14.52 -2.78
CA THR A 34 2.02 -13.23 -2.69
C THR A 34 3.04 -13.26 -1.56
N LEU A 35 2.67 -13.81 -0.40
CA LEU A 35 3.59 -13.95 0.75
C LEU A 35 4.70 -14.97 0.50
N GLU A 36 4.40 -16.10 -0.13
CA GLU A 36 5.42 -17.07 -0.52
C GLU A 36 6.44 -16.42 -1.46
N ASP A 37 5.96 -15.76 -2.51
CA ASP A 37 6.79 -15.16 -3.55
C ASP A 37 7.65 -14.00 -3.01
N LEU A 38 7.08 -13.14 -2.15
CA LEU A 38 7.83 -12.02 -1.56
C LEU A 38 8.98 -12.49 -0.67
N PHE A 39 8.77 -13.54 0.13
CA PHE A 39 9.85 -14.08 0.98
C PHE A 39 10.87 -14.86 0.18
N ALA A 40 10.43 -15.68 -0.79
CA ALA A 40 11.31 -16.50 -1.61
C ALA A 40 12.24 -15.66 -2.50
N LYS A 41 11.76 -14.50 -2.96
CA LYS A 41 12.49 -13.62 -3.87
C LYS A 41 13.14 -12.42 -3.20
N ALA A 42 13.01 -12.23 -1.88
CA ALA A 42 13.79 -11.21 -1.18
C ALA A 42 15.28 -11.60 -1.16
N HIS A 43 16.17 -10.65 -1.46
CA HIS A 43 17.62 -10.85 -1.34
C HIS A 43 18.02 -11.06 0.13
N ASN A 44 17.38 -10.33 1.05
CA ASN A 44 17.53 -10.56 2.49
C ASN A 44 16.15 -10.74 3.16
N PRO A 45 15.64 -11.99 3.21
CA PRO A 45 14.32 -12.27 3.80
C PRO A 45 14.20 -11.94 5.29
N SER A 46 15.32 -11.85 6.03
CA SER A 46 15.28 -11.57 7.48
C SER A 46 14.89 -10.14 7.83
N ARG A 47 15.05 -9.18 6.91
CA ARG A 47 14.59 -7.80 7.11
C ARG A 47 13.12 -7.57 6.82
N VAL A 48 12.49 -8.53 6.15
CA VAL A 48 11.14 -8.39 5.61
C VAL A 48 10.15 -8.86 6.66
N PHE A 49 9.21 -7.97 6.97
CA PHE A 49 8.02 -8.23 7.76
C PHE A 49 6.80 -8.04 6.88
N VAL A 50 5.67 -8.65 7.26
CA VAL A 50 4.42 -8.51 6.52
C VAL A 50 3.30 -8.19 7.50
N GLY A 51 2.54 -7.14 7.23
CA GLY A 51 1.28 -6.84 7.89
C GLY A 51 0.12 -7.11 6.95
N VAL A 52 -0.72 -8.11 7.27
CA VAL A 52 -1.94 -8.41 6.51
C VAL A 52 -3.18 -8.00 7.30
N VAL A 53 -4.00 -7.12 6.71
CA VAL A 53 -5.40 -6.96 7.11
C VAL A 53 -6.20 -7.97 6.31
N GLN A 54 -6.58 -9.07 6.97
CA GLN A 54 -7.29 -10.19 6.38
C GLN A 54 -8.77 -10.10 6.72
N GLN A 55 -9.62 -9.99 5.70
CA GLN A 55 -11.07 -9.96 5.83
C GLN A 55 -11.61 -11.24 5.18
N ASN A 56 -11.79 -12.28 6.00
CA ASN A 56 -12.11 -13.63 5.54
C ASN A 56 -13.51 -14.05 5.99
N SER A 57 -14.17 -14.87 5.19
CA SER A 57 -15.30 -15.69 5.65
C SER A 57 -14.80 -16.91 6.42
N ARG A 58 -15.70 -17.65 7.07
CA ARG A 58 -15.35 -18.84 7.88
C ARG A 58 -14.57 -19.91 7.10
N ASP A 59 -14.87 -20.08 5.82
CA ASP A 59 -14.29 -21.12 4.97
C ASP A 59 -13.05 -20.66 4.18
N ASP A 60 -12.61 -19.41 4.36
CA ASP A 60 -11.42 -18.91 3.70
C ASP A 60 -10.16 -19.28 4.48
N GLU A 61 -9.12 -19.71 3.76
CA GLU A 61 -7.83 -20.09 4.33
C GLU A 61 -7.17 -18.87 5.01
N ASP A 62 -6.68 -19.06 6.24
CA ASP A 62 -5.91 -18.05 6.93
C ASP A 62 -4.53 -17.89 6.27
N VAL A 63 -4.12 -16.65 6.03
CA VAL A 63 -2.96 -16.35 5.19
C VAL A 63 -1.66 -16.94 5.74
N VAL A 64 -1.47 -16.93 7.08
CA VAL A 64 -0.23 -17.48 7.66
C VAL A 64 -0.27 -19.00 7.71
N GLU A 65 -1.44 -19.59 7.93
CA GLU A 65 -1.61 -21.05 7.85
C GLU A 65 -1.38 -21.56 6.42
N GLY A 66 -1.97 -20.89 5.42
CA GLY A 66 -1.76 -21.20 4.01
C GLY A 66 -0.30 -21.09 3.59
N LEU A 67 0.39 -20.02 4.01
CA LEU A 67 1.83 -19.85 3.77
C LEU A 67 2.62 -21.03 4.36
N CYS A 68 2.43 -21.31 5.64
CA CYS A 68 3.18 -22.34 6.36
C CYS A 68 2.88 -23.75 5.85
N LYS A 69 1.65 -24.02 5.44
CA LYS A 69 1.25 -25.28 4.78
C LYS A 69 1.98 -25.46 3.46
N ARG A 70 2.10 -24.40 2.63
CA ARG A 70 2.84 -24.47 1.36
C ARG A 70 4.34 -24.66 1.54
N LEU A 71 4.90 -24.14 2.62
CA LEU A 71 6.30 -24.35 3.01
C LEU A 71 6.57 -25.74 3.62
N GLY A 72 5.55 -26.59 3.78
CA GLY A 72 5.69 -27.92 4.36
C GLY A 72 5.82 -27.93 5.89
N THR A 73 5.54 -26.82 6.55
CA THR A 73 5.61 -26.65 8.02
C THR A 73 4.26 -26.12 8.55
N PRO A 74 3.16 -26.89 8.44
CA PRO A 74 1.83 -26.41 8.78
C PRO A 74 1.73 -25.97 10.25
N LEU A 75 0.95 -24.91 10.49
CA LEU A 75 0.72 -24.41 11.85
C LEU A 75 -0.32 -25.26 12.58
N GLU A 76 -0.13 -25.43 13.88
CA GLU A 76 -1.06 -26.14 14.75
C GLU A 76 -1.83 -25.16 15.63
N ARG A 77 -3.15 -25.10 15.47
CA ARG A 77 -4.01 -24.23 16.28
C ARG A 77 -4.16 -24.77 17.71
N ARG A 78 -4.18 -23.87 18.69
CA ARG A 78 -4.50 -24.15 20.09
C ARG A 78 -5.99 -23.91 20.37
N PRO A 79 -6.64 -24.67 21.27
CA PRO A 79 -7.93 -24.26 21.81
C PRO A 79 -7.84 -22.88 22.50
N PRO A 80 -8.84 -21.99 22.38
CA PRO A 80 -10.15 -22.16 21.72
C PRO A 80 -10.17 -21.77 20.23
N PHE A 81 -9.02 -21.55 19.58
CA PHE A 81 -8.93 -20.97 18.24
C PHE A 81 -9.17 -21.94 17.08
N ALA A 82 -9.51 -23.20 17.37
CA ALA A 82 -9.69 -24.27 16.37
C ALA A 82 -10.58 -23.85 15.19
N HIS A 83 -11.60 -23.04 15.43
CA HIS A 83 -12.55 -22.55 14.41
C HIS A 83 -12.60 -21.02 14.27
N ALA A 84 -11.61 -20.30 14.82
CA ALA A 84 -11.60 -18.84 14.75
C ALA A 84 -11.14 -18.35 13.38
N HIS A 85 -11.98 -17.62 12.64
CA HIS A 85 -11.61 -16.96 11.37
C HIS A 85 -11.44 -15.44 11.50
N ARG A 86 -12.04 -14.85 12.54
CA ARG A 86 -11.89 -13.43 12.93
C ARG A 86 -11.18 -13.30 14.28
N ARG A 87 -10.78 -12.08 14.65
CA ARG A 87 -10.21 -11.80 15.96
C ARG A 87 -11.18 -12.15 17.10
N THR A 88 -10.66 -12.74 18.17
CA THR A 88 -11.43 -13.04 19.39
C THR A 88 -11.03 -12.13 20.55
N PRO A 89 -11.94 -11.80 21.49
CA PRO A 89 -11.59 -11.01 22.67
C PRO A 89 -10.42 -11.62 23.46
N GLY A 90 -9.46 -10.78 23.88
CA GLY A 90 -8.28 -11.20 24.66
C GLY A 90 -7.14 -11.79 23.82
N GLU A 91 -7.29 -11.88 22.49
CA GLU A 91 -6.23 -12.28 21.58
C GLU A 91 -5.10 -11.24 21.52
N ASP A 92 -3.85 -11.72 21.37
CA ASP A 92 -2.70 -10.85 21.15
C ASP A 92 -2.85 -9.99 19.89
N ASP A 93 -2.01 -8.97 19.76
CA ASP A 93 -2.18 -7.92 18.75
C ASP A 93 -2.27 -8.44 17.32
N TRP A 94 -1.57 -9.54 17.01
CA TRP A 94 -1.42 -10.08 15.66
C TRP A 94 -1.91 -11.54 15.53
N GLY A 95 -2.51 -12.08 16.59
CA GLY A 95 -3.06 -13.43 16.63
C GLY A 95 -2.04 -14.56 16.51
N GLN A 96 -0.80 -14.33 16.95
CA GLN A 96 0.23 -15.39 16.97
C GLN A 96 -0.10 -16.44 18.04
N LYS A 97 -0.77 -16.08 19.15
CA LYS A 97 -1.13 -17.05 20.20
C LYS A 97 -2.19 -18.07 19.77
N ARG A 98 -2.73 -17.94 18.55
CA ARG A 98 -3.56 -18.98 17.93
C ARG A 98 -2.84 -20.30 17.78
N PHE A 99 -1.52 -20.27 17.64
CA PHE A 99 -0.74 -21.43 17.24
C PHE A 99 0.18 -21.92 18.36
N THR A 100 0.60 -23.18 18.29
CA THR A 100 1.62 -23.72 19.19
C THR A 100 2.96 -23.00 18.96
N PRO A 101 3.73 -22.67 20.02
CA PRO A 101 5.06 -22.10 19.86
C PRO A 101 5.98 -22.95 18.96
N GLU A 102 5.84 -24.27 19.03
CA GLU A 102 6.62 -25.24 18.27
C GLU A 102 6.33 -25.13 16.76
N SER A 103 5.05 -25.10 16.36
CA SER A 103 4.68 -24.97 14.95
C SER A 103 4.99 -23.59 14.37
N LEU A 104 4.84 -22.52 15.17
CA LEU A 104 5.27 -21.18 14.78
C LEU A 104 6.78 -21.08 14.57
N ALA A 105 7.57 -21.69 15.46
CA ALA A 105 9.03 -21.71 15.32
C ALA A 105 9.49 -22.53 14.12
N ALA A 106 8.79 -23.63 13.81
CA ALA A 106 9.07 -24.46 12.64
C ALA A 106 8.81 -23.71 11.31
N CYS A 107 7.74 -22.91 11.25
CA CYS A 107 7.47 -22.05 10.10
C CYS A 107 8.22 -20.71 10.20
N GLY A 108 9.50 -20.71 9.81
CA GLY A 108 10.40 -19.56 9.96
C GLY A 108 9.82 -18.19 9.57
N PRO A 109 9.11 -18.03 8.43
CA PRO A 109 8.49 -16.76 8.06
C PRO A 109 7.32 -16.31 8.95
N ALA A 110 6.61 -17.22 9.62
CA ALA A 110 5.39 -16.91 10.39
C ALA A 110 5.62 -15.86 11.48
N ALA A 111 6.77 -15.90 12.15
CA ALA A 111 7.14 -14.92 13.17
C ALA A 111 7.23 -13.48 12.65
N ARG A 112 7.40 -13.29 11.33
CA ARG A 112 7.47 -11.99 10.65
C ARG A 112 6.17 -11.59 9.98
N VAL A 113 5.13 -12.41 10.07
CA VAL A 113 3.79 -12.12 9.53
C VAL A 113 2.86 -11.72 10.68
N ARG A 114 2.31 -10.50 10.57
CA ARG A 114 1.36 -9.91 11.52
C ARG A 114 0.01 -9.85 10.85
N VAL A 115 -1.02 -10.44 11.45
CA VAL A 115 -2.35 -10.51 10.82
C VAL A 115 -3.40 -9.85 11.69
N TYR A 116 -4.08 -8.85 11.15
CA TYR A 116 -5.32 -8.34 11.71
C TYR A 116 -6.49 -9.04 11.02
N ARG A 117 -7.18 -9.91 11.76
CA ARG A 117 -8.23 -10.79 11.23
C ARG A 117 -9.62 -10.21 11.50
N MET A 118 -10.36 -9.98 10.44
CA MET A 118 -11.71 -9.43 10.42
C MET A 118 -12.66 -10.41 9.74
N ASP A 119 -13.94 -10.42 10.14
CA ASP A 119 -14.95 -11.11 9.35
C ASP A 119 -15.18 -10.36 8.02
N ALA A 120 -15.33 -11.08 6.92
CA ALA A 120 -15.60 -10.45 5.62
C ALA A 120 -16.88 -9.59 5.62
N GLY A 121 -17.86 -9.88 6.47
CA GLY A 121 -19.05 -9.06 6.66
C GLY A 121 -18.78 -7.70 7.31
N GLU A 122 -17.62 -7.49 7.92
CA GLU A 122 -17.16 -6.21 8.48
C GLU A 122 -16.40 -5.35 7.44
N ALA A 123 -16.18 -5.88 6.24
CA ALA A 123 -15.48 -5.16 5.18
C ALA A 123 -16.28 -3.94 4.71
N ALA A 124 -15.59 -2.80 4.54
CA ALA A 124 -16.20 -1.54 4.13
C ALA A 124 -15.34 -0.81 3.07
N GLY A 125 -14.75 -1.57 2.15
CA GLY A 125 -13.91 -1.03 1.08
C GLY A 125 -12.41 -0.98 1.38
N PRO A 126 -11.57 -0.71 0.37
CA PRO A 126 -10.11 -0.80 0.46
C PRO A 126 -9.49 0.26 1.39
N VAL A 127 -10.03 1.48 1.43
CA VAL A 127 -9.47 2.54 2.29
C VAL A 127 -9.63 2.21 3.76
N TYR A 128 -10.82 1.69 4.13
CA TYR A 128 -11.09 1.21 5.47
C TYR A 128 -10.14 0.09 5.89
N ALA A 129 -9.89 -0.88 5.01
CA ALA A 129 -8.96 -1.97 5.25
C ALA A 129 -7.51 -1.46 5.41
N ARG A 130 -7.05 -0.58 4.51
CA ARG A 130 -5.72 0.05 4.59
C ARG A 130 -5.55 0.88 5.87
N ALA A 131 -6.60 1.55 6.34
CA ALA A 131 -6.55 2.28 7.61
C ALA A 131 -6.27 1.37 8.82
N GLN A 132 -6.65 0.09 8.75
CA GLN A 132 -6.32 -0.87 9.81
C GLN A 132 -4.85 -1.32 9.78
N GLN A 133 -4.12 -1.13 8.68
CA GLN A 133 -2.72 -1.55 8.56
C GLN A 133 -1.80 -0.86 9.57
N ARG A 134 -2.17 0.34 10.06
CA ARG A 134 -1.43 1.03 11.13
C ARG A 134 -1.31 0.19 12.41
N ARG A 135 -2.24 -0.74 12.66
CA ARG A 135 -2.21 -1.67 13.80
C ARG A 135 -1.09 -2.71 13.70
N LEU A 136 -0.58 -2.89 12.49
CA LEU A 136 0.44 -3.89 12.16
C LEU A 136 1.85 -3.31 12.20
N LEU A 137 1.96 -2.01 12.52
CA LEU A 137 3.23 -1.32 12.71
C LEU A 137 3.65 -1.38 14.18
N SER A 138 4.93 -1.60 14.45
CA SER A 138 5.48 -1.63 15.81
C SER A 138 5.26 -0.28 16.52
N PRO A 139 4.90 -0.24 17.80
CA PRO A 139 4.89 0.99 18.59
C PRO A 139 6.28 1.32 19.17
N GLY A 140 6.45 2.54 19.67
CA GLY A 140 7.59 2.91 20.52
C GLY A 140 8.94 3.05 19.78
N LYS A 141 10.01 2.47 20.33
CA LYS A 141 11.39 2.66 19.84
C LYS A 141 11.81 1.69 18.73
N GLY A 142 11.03 0.63 18.46
CA GLY A 142 11.31 -0.38 17.44
C GLY A 142 10.53 -0.16 16.14
N LEU A 143 10.52 1.08 15.62
CA LEU A 143 9.79 1.44 14.42
C LEU A 143 10.41 0.80 13.17
N GLU A 144 9.59 0.45 12.18
CA GLU A 144 10.07 -0.01 10.89
C GLU A 144 10.67 1.15 10.09
N ASP A 145 11.73 0.83 9.36
CA ASP A 145 12.47 1.81 8.55
C ASP A 145 11.69 2.17 7.30
N PHE A 146 11.21 1.15 6.58
CA PHE A 146 10.46 1.30 5.34
C PHE A 146 9.13 0.57 5.39
N CYS A 147 8.15 1.16 4.71
CA CYS A 147 6.84 0.58 4.50
C CYS A 147 6.58 0.43 3.01
N LEU A 148 6.10 -0.76 2.61
CA LEU A 148 5.66 -1.07 1.25
C LEU A 148 4.18 -1.43 1.29
N GLN A 149 3.29 -0.59 0.78
CA GLN A 149 1.90 -0.96 0.55
C GLN A 149 1.73 -1.59 -0.83
N ILE A 150 1.02 -2.71 -0.92
CA ILE A 150 0.70 -3.40 -2.18
C ILE A 150 -0.74 -3.94 -2.20
N ASP A 151 -1.20 -4.32 -3.38
CA ASP A 151 -2.36 -5.17 -3.56
C ASP A 151 -2.07 -6.63 -3.14
N ALA A 152 -3.09 -7.36 -2.71
CA ALA A 152 -2.98 -8.71 -2.14
C ALA A 152 -2.74 -9.85 -3.15
N HIS A 153 -2.58 -9.51 -4.44
CA HIS A 153 -2.39 -10.44 -5.55
C HIS A 153 -1.19 -10.01 -6.38
N ALA A 154 -0.02 -9.97 -5.75
CA ALA A 154 1.23 -9.52 -6.35
C ALA A 154 2.22 -10.68 -6.56
N VAL A 155 3.13 -10.48 -7.51
CA VAL A 155 4.33 -11.29 -7.73
C VAL A 155 5.54 -10.37 -7.76
N PHE A 156 6.66 -10.79 -7.21
CA PHE A 156 7.86 -10.00 -7.02
C PHE A 156 8.95 -10.40 -8.00
N ALA A 157 9.83 -9.45 -8.33
CA ALA A 157 11.08 -9.73 -9.01
C ALA A 157 12.13 -10.29 -8.03
N PRO A 158 13.09 -11.12 -8.48
CA PRO A 158 14.22 -11.54 -7.65
C PRO A 158 15.02 -10.36 -7.09
N GLY A 159 15.24 -10.34 -5.77
CA GLY A 159 15.95 -9.27 -5.06
C GLY A 159 15.19 -7.95 -4.90
N TRP A 160 13.84 -7.99 -4.98
CA TRP A 160 12.98 -6.79 -4.95
C TRP A 160 13.26 -5.83 -3.79
N ASP A 161 13.60 -6.35 -2.61
CA ASP A 161 13.86 -5.59 -1.38
C ASP A 161 15.08 -4.68 -1.53
N THR A 162 16.17 -5.22 -2.11
CA THR A 162 17.38 -4.44 -2.38
C THR A 162 17.19 -3.50 -3.56
N GLN A 163 16.41 -3.91 -4.58
CA GLN A 163 16.07 -3.05 -5.71
C GLN A 163 15.28 -1.81 -5.28
N LEU A 164 14.24 -1.98 -4.44
CA LEU A 164 13.46 -0.86 -3.90
C LEU A 164 14.29 0.10 -3.06
N LEU A 165 15.17 -0.42 -2.20
CA LEU A 165 16.09 0.43 -1.42
C LEU A 165 17.06 1.19 -2.32
N GLY A 166 17.53 0.57 -3.42
CA GLY A 166 18.37 1.22 -4.42
C GLY A 166 17.64 2.35 -5.16
N GLU A 167 16.42 2.10 -5.63
CA GLU A 167 15.56 3.12 -6.25
C GLU A 167 15.29 4.27 -5.27
N PHE A 168 14.95 3.97 -4.01
CA PHE A 168 14.69 4.99 -3.00
C PHE A 168 15.94 5.84 -2.72
N ALA A 169 17.11 5.22 -2.59
CA ALA A 169 18.37 5.93 -2.37
C ALA A 169 18.66 6.96 -3.48
N GLN A 170 18.34 6.62 -4.74
CA GLN A 170 18.50 7.51 -5.89
C GLN A 170 17.53 8.70 -5.91
N THR A 171 16.51 8.73 -5.06
CA THR A 171 15.67 9.92 -4.93
C THR A 171 16.37 11.05 -4.18
N GLU A 172 17.37 10.72 -3.35
CA GLU A 172 18.07 11.65 -2.44
C GLU A 172 17.08 12.46 -1.56
N ASN A 173 15.95 11.85 -1.20
CA ASN A 173 14.85 12.51 -0.52
C ASN A 173 14.25 11.61 0.57
N GLU A 174 14.40 11.99 1.85
CA GLU A 174 13.85 11.23 2.99
C GLU A 174 12.30 11.14 2.93
N TYR A 175 11.65 12.10 2.28
CA TYR A 175 10.19 12.16 2.13
C TYR A 175 9.73 11.66 0.76
N ALA A 176 10.57 10.90 0.04
CA ALA A 176 10.16 10.24 -1.18
C ALA A 176 9.13 9.14 -0.91
N VAL A 177 8.20 8.99 -1.86
CA VAL A 177 7.29 7.86 -1.97
C VAL A 177 7.40 7.32 -3.38
N LEU A 178 8.04 6.18 -3.55
CA LEU A 178 8.02 5.46 -4.83
C LEU A 178 6.62 4.89 -5.01
N SER A 179 5.86 5.39 -5.98
CA SER A 179 4.46 5.02 -6.13
C SER A 179 4.02 5.06 -7.59
N THR A 180 3.33 3.99 -8.00
CA THR A 180 2.74 3.86 -9.34
C THR A 180 1.77 2.66 -9.38
N TYR A 181 1.10 2.47 -10.51
CA TYR A 181 0.42 1.21 -10.81
C TYR A 181 1.46 0.14 -11.19
N PRO A 182 1.46 -1.03 -10.54
CA PRO A 182 2.40 -2.09 -10.89
C PRO A 182 2.24 -2.61 -12.32
N THR A 183 3.27 -3.29 -12.82
CA THR A 183 3.16 -4.01 -14.12
C THR A 183 2.19 -5.19 -13.99
N ASP A 184 1.58 -5.66 -15.10
CA ASP A 184 0.75 -6.87 -15.07
C ASP A 184 1.61 -8.10 -14.72
N ALA A 185 1.24 -8.81 -13.66
CA ALA A 185 1.89 -10.05 -13.23
C ALA A 185 1.96 -11.11 -14.35
N ALA A 186 1.01 -11.09 -15.30
CA ALA A 186 1.01 -12.02 -16.42
C ALA A 186 2.18 -11.82 -17.41
N THR A 187 2.91 -10.70 -17.30
CA THR A 187 4.09 -10.43 -18.13
C THR A 187 5.39 -10.99 -17.54
N ALA A 188 5.37 -11.47 -16.29
CA ALA A 188 6.56 -12.01 -15.64
C ALA A 188 7.15 -13.18 -16.43
N LEU A 189 8.48 -13.16 -16.59
CA LEU A 189 9.26 -14.18 -17.27
C LEU A 189 9.47 -15.41 -16.36
N PRO A 190 9.89 -16.57 -16.91
CA PRO A 190 10.10 -17.78 -16.11
C PRO A 190 11.11 -17.64 -14.97
N ASP A 191 12.06 -16.70 -15.08
CA ASP A 191 13.04 -16.38 -14.03
C ASP A 191 12.50 -15.41 -12.96
N GLY A 192 11.22 -15.00 -13.08
CA GLY A 192 10.55 -14.06 -12.19
C GLY A 192 10.83 -12.59 -12.48
N THR A 193 11.67 -12.27 -13.47
CA THR A 193 11.89 -10.88 -13.91
C THR A 193 10.74 -10.39 -14.79
N PHE A 194 10.70 -9.09 -15.09
CA PHE A 194 9.71 -8.51 -16.00
C PHE A 194 10.37 -8.07 -17.31
N PRO A 195 9.67 -8.19 -18.45
CA PRO A 195 10.26 -7.96 -19.75
C PRO A 195 10.54 -6.48 -19.99
N ASN A 196 11.68 -6.21 -20.62
CA ASN A 196 11.94 -4.95 -21.29
C ASN A 196 11.40 -5.00 -22.72
N SER A 197 10.07 -5.11 -22.88
CA SER A 197 9.41 -5.47 -24.14
C SER A 197 9.78 -4.57 -25.33
N ASN A 198 10.20 -3.33 -25.08
CA ASN A 198 10.56 -2.35 -26.12
C ASN A 198 12.03 -1.90 -26.07
N GLY A 199 12.88 -2.57 -25.27
CA GLY A 199 14.31 -2.24 -25.14
C GLY A 199 14.63 -0.96 -24.34
N HIS A 200 13.62 -0.23 -23.86
CA HIS A 200 13.77 1.08 -23.23
C HIS A 200 13.12 1.22 -21.84
N TRP A 201 12.79 0.12 -21.17
CA TRP A 201 12.25 0.06 -19.80
C TRP A 201 11.12 1.05 -19.55
N GLU A 202 9.92 0.67 -19.98
CA GLU A 202 8.70 1.47 -19.85
C GLU A 202 8.01 1.20 -18.51
N MET A 203 7.84 2.25 -17.71
CA MET A 203 7.21 2.18 -16.38
C MET A 203 5.92 3.00 -16.36
N PRO A 204 4.84 2.50 -15.72
CA PRO A 204 3.62 3.28 -15.55
C PRO A 204 3.91 4.59 -14.82
N HIS A 205 3.39 5.70 -15.35
CA HIS A 205 3.53 7.04 -14.80
C HIS A 205 2.21 7.80 -14.90
N ILE A 206 1.71 8.30 -13.77
CA ILE A 206 0.37 8.88 -13.69
C ILE A 206 0.45 10.38 -13.99
N CYS A 207 -0.16 10.79 -15.11
CA CYS A 207 -0.05 12.16 -15.62
C CYS A 207 -1.27 13.03 -15.33
N THR A 208 -2.46 12.44 -15.20
CA THR A 208 -3.72 13.16 -15.14
C THR A 208 -4.71 12.46 -14.22
N ALA A 209 -5.71 13.21 -13.80
CA ALA A 209 -6.82 12.73 -13.00
C ALA A 209 -8.09 13.50 -13.38
N GLN A 210 -9.24 12.90 -13.09
CA GLN A 210 -10.55 13.45 -13.40
C GLN A 210 -11.43 13.51 -12.14
N ILE A 211 -12.27 14.54 -12.07
CA ILE A 211 -13.29 14.69 -11.03
C ILE A 211 -14.51 13.89 -11.49
N LEU A 212 -14.86 12.82 -10.77
CA LEU A 212 -16.05 12.03 -11.07
C LEU A 212 -17.31 12.68 -10.48
N GLN A 213 -17.17 13.22 -9.26
CA GLN A 213 -18.16 14.01 -8.54
C GLN A 213 -17.42 14.89 -7.51
N PRO A 214 -18.09 15.86 -6.85
CA PRO A 214 -17.43 16.71 -5.85
C PRO A 214 -16.66 15.88 -4.80
N GLY A 215 -15.38 16.16 -4.63
CA GLY A 215 -14.49 15.45 -3.70
C GLY A 215 -13.95 14.11 -4.21
N VAL A 216 -14.63 13.44 -5.14
CA VAL A 216 -14.20 12.13 -5.66
C VAL A 216 -13.38 12.33 -6.93
N VAL A 217 -12.06 12.33 -6.77
CA VAL A 217 -11.10 12.43 -7.87
C VAL A 217 -10.47 11.06 -8.13
N ARG A 218 -10.45 10.66 -9.40
CA ARG A 218 -9.86 9.42 -9.85
C ARG A 218 -8.66 9.72 -10.74
N ASN A 219 -7.50 9.14 -10.40
CA ASN A 219 -6.37 9.10 -11.31
C ASN A 219 -6.79 8.43 -12.63
N ASP A 220 -6.34 8.99 -13.75
CA ASP A 220 -6.56 8.34 -15.04
C ASP A 220 -5.66 7.11 -15.17
N GLN A 221 -5.91 6.30 -16.21
CA GLN A 221 -4.99 5.24 -16.58
C GLN A 221 -3.58 5.83 -16.72
N ALA A 222 -2.59 5.15 -16.12
CA ALA A 222 -1.21 5.59 -16.21
C ALA A 222 -0.79 5.71 -17.68
N SER A 223 -0.08 6.79 -17.98
CA SER A 223 0.77 6.88 -19.15
C SER A 223 2.07 6.11 -18.87
N ALA A 224 3.10 6.40 -19.64
CA ALA A 224 4.40 5.75 -19.50
C ALA A 224 5.53 6.76 -19.36
N VAL A 225 6.56 6.32 -18.64
CA VAL A 225 7.88 6.94 -18.64
C VAL A 225 8.91 5.88 -19.00
N ALA A 226 9.89 6.26 -19.81
CA ALA A 226 10.85 5.34 -20.41
C ALA A 226 12.29 5.82 -20.23
N ASN A 227 13.25 4.90 -20.40
CA ASN A 227 14.69 5.15 -20.35
C ASN A 227 15.17 5.80 -19.04
N LEU A 228 14.45 5.53 -17.95
CA LEU A 228 14.81 6.07 -16.65
C LEU A 228 16.13 5.46 -16.16
N GLN A 229 17.05 6.36 -15.81
CA GLN A 229 18.28 6.03 -15.09
C GLN A 229 18.10 6.13 -13.57
N ARG A 230 17.05 6.82 -13.13
CA ARG A 230 16.65 7.00 -11.73
C ARG A 230 15.14 7.23 -11.63
N PRO A 231 14.52 7.10 -10.45
CA PRO A 231 13.10 7.38 -10.28
C PRO A 231 12.70 8.77 -10.78
N ALA A 232 11.57 8.84 -11.47
CA ALA A 232 11.06 10.08 -12.04
C ALA A 232 10.04 10.73 -11.12
N LEU A 233 10.20 12.02 -10.84
CA LEU A 233 9.24 12.78 -10.03
C LEU A 233 7.87 12.79 -10.71
N GLY A 234 6.83 12.50 -9.95
CA GLY A 234 5.44 12.38 -10.41
C GLY A 234 4.49 13.26 -9.59
N LYS A 235 3.26 13.38 -10.10
CA LYS A 235 2.25 14.28 -9.54
C LYS A 235 1.26 13.57 -8.62
N PHE A 236 1.03 12.28 -8.85
CA PHE A 236 -0.03 11.54 -8.18
C PHE A 236 0.53 10.33 -7.44
N TRP A 237 -0.07 10.05 -6.30
CA TRP A 237 0.12 8.81 -5.56
C TRP A 237 -0.84 7.75 -6.09
N ALA A 238 -0.41 6.49 -6.07
CA ALA A 238 -1.23 5.32 -6.37
C ALA A 238 -1.13 4.27 -5.26
N ALA A 239 -2.24 3.57 -5.04
CA ALA A 239 -2.36 2.66 -3.91
C ALA A 239 -1.79 1.26 -4.16
N GLY A 240 -1.65 0.86 -5.43
CA GLY A 240 -1.22 -0.49 -5.82
C GLY A 240 0.26 -0.79 -5.53
N LEU A 241 1.10 0.26 -5.47
CA LEU A 241 2.47 0.22 -4.96
C LEU A 241 2.80 1.57 -4.34
N SER A 242 3.19 1.56 -3.06
CA SER A 242 3.68 2.74 -2.35
C SER A 242 4.81 2.33 -1.41
N PHE A 243 6.04 2.67 -1.75
CA PHE A 243 7.24 2.42 -0.95
C PHE A 243 7.87 3.71 -0.46
N SER A 244 8.06 3.83 0.86
CA SER A 244 8.66 5.01 1.47
C SER A 244 9.27 4.69 2.83
N ARG A 245 9.93 5.67 3.43
CA ARG A 245 10.16 5.65 4.89
C ARG A 245 8.82 5.46 5.59
N CYS A 246 8.81 4.61 6.62
CA CYS A 246 7.53 4.21 7.22
C CYS A 246 6.83 5.34 8.00
N HIS A 247 7.50 6.47 8.25
CA HIS A 247 6.82 7.64 8.82
C HIS A 247 5.68 8.16 7.92
N ALA A 248 5.70 7.92 6.59
CA ALA A 248 4.58 8.26 5.71
C ALA A 248 3.27 7.57 6.11
N GLU A 249 3.32 6.27 6.45
CA GLU A 249 2.17 5.47 6.88
C GLU A 249 1.67 5.85 8.28
N ARG A 250 2.54 6.44 9.11
CA ARG A 250 2.24 6.84 10.48
C ARG A 250 1.69 8.26 10.56
N ASP A 251 2.30 9.17 9.81
CA ASP A 251 1.99 10.59 9.81
C ASP A 251 0.81 10.91 8.90
N VAL A 252 0.65 10.17 7.78
CA VAL A 252 -0.44 10.35 6.81
C VAL A 252 -1.15 9.01 6.56
N PRO A 253 -1.79 8.43 7.60
CA PRO A 253 -2.50 7.16 7.47
C PRO A 253 -3.75 7.31 6.61
N SER A 254 -4.20 6.21 6.00
CA SER A 254 -5.53 6.12 5.39
C SER A 254 -6.63 6.45 6.41
N ASP A 255 -7.67 7.15 5.97
CA ASP A 255 -8.77 7.58 6.83
C ASP A 255 -9.77 6.42 7.06
N PRO A 256 -9.92 5.91 8.30
CA PRO A 256 -10.83 4.81 8.60
C PRO A 256 -12.30 5.20 8.47
N SER A 257 -12.63 6.48 8.34
CA SER A 257 -13.98 6.96 8.09
C SER A 257 -14.33 7.03 6.61
N LEU A 258 -13.37 6.84 5.68
CA LEU A 258 -13.64 6.73 4.24
C LEU A 258 -14.07 5.31 3.87
N LYS A 259 -15.25 4.91 4.35
CA LYS A 259 -15.87 3.62 4.03
C LYS A 259 -16.53 3.66 2.66
N GLN A 260 -16.62 2.50 2.01
CA GLN A 260 -17.21 2.33 0.67
C GLN A 260 -16.45 3.05 -0.46
N ILE A 261 -15.37 3.78 -0.15
CA ILE A 261 -14.57 4.51 -1.13
C ILE A 261 -13.63 3.56 -1.87
N PHE A 262 -13.69 3.59 -3.20
CA PHE A 262 -12.69 3.03 -4.10
C PHE A 262 -12.08 4.15 -4.96
N ASN A 263 -12.93 4.87 -5.71
CA ASN A 263 -12.53 6.10 -6.39
C ASN A 263 -12.45 7.24 -5.36
N GLY A 264 -11.43 8.09 -5.45
CA GLY A 264 -11.24 9.22 -4.51
C GLY A 264 -10.12 9.02 -3.49
N GLU A 265 -9.80 7.76 -3.14
CA GLU A 265 -8.70 7.47 -2.20
C GLU A 265 -7.37 8.03 -2.70
N GLU A 266 -6.99 7.71 -3.94
CA GLU A 266 -5.63 7.96 -4.40
C GLU A 266 -5.30 9.45 -4.41
N PHE A 267 -6.23 10.28 -4.90
CA PHE A 267 -6.04 11.72 -4.91
C PHE A 267 -6.17 12.34 -3.52
N SER A 268 -7.09 11.87 -2.67
CA SER A 268 -7.23 12.40 -1.30
C SER A 268 -6.02 12.10 -0.43
N ARG A 269 -5.51 10.86 -0.47
CA ARG A 269 -4.29 10.48 0.24
C ARG A 269 -3.05 11.16 -0.38
N GLY A 270 -2.98 11.23 -1.70
CA GLY A 270 -1.93 11.96 -2.42
C GLY A 270 -1.87 13.44 -2.03
N ALA A 271 -3.01 14.13 -1.98
CA ALA A 271 -3.09 15.52 -1.53
C ALA A 271 -2.59 15.70 -0.09
N ARG A 272 -2.97 14.81 0.81
CA ARG A 272 -2.52 14.82 2.22
C ARG A 272 -1.02 14.55 2.34
N LEU A 273 -0.48 13.57 1.61
CA LEU A 273 0.96 13.28 1.57
C LEU A 273 1.72 14.51 1.03
N TRP A 274 1.31 15.03 -0.12
CA TRP A 274 2.00 16.16 -0.75
C TRP A 274 2.02 17.40 0.13
N THR A 275 0.88 17.75 0.74
CA THR A 275 0.77 18.90 1.66
C THR A 275 1.54 18.68 2.99
N ASN A 276 1.88 17.43 3.33
CA ASN A 276 2.80 17.07 4.42
C ASN A 276 4.28 16.98 3.98
N GLY A 277 4.60 17.40 2.76
CA GLY A 277 5.97 17.53 2.27
C GLY A 277 6.53 16.31 1.54
N TYR A 278 5.71 15.30 1.28
CA TYR A 278 6.12 14.10 0.54
C TYR A 278 6.12 14.34 -0.98
N ASP A 279 7.03 13.66 -1.67
CA ASP A 279 7.19 13.71 -3.13
C ASP A 279 6.98 12.32 -3.73
N PHE A 280 6.24 12.24 -4.83
CA PHE A 280 5.94 10.97 -5.50
C PHE A 280 6.94 10.70 -6.60
N TYR A 281 7.39 9.46 -6.72
CA TYR A 281 8.30 9.05 -7.78
C TYR A 281 7.82 7.76 -8.44
N SER A 282 7.80 7.73 -9.77
CA SER A 282 7.68 6.48 -10.51
C SER A 282 9.04 5.77 -10.54
N LEU A 283 9.03 4.46 -10.34
CA LEU A 283 10.22 3.63 -10.33
C LEU A 283 10.88 3.62 -11.70
N ALA A 284 12.20 3.39 -11.76
CA ALA A 284 12.89 3.19 -13.02
C ALA A 284 12.71 1.76 -13.55
N ARG A 285 12.51 0.77 -12.69
CA ARG A 285 12.33 -0.65 -13.05
C ARG A 285 11.17 -1.31 -12.31
N PRO A 286 10.55 -2.35 -12.89
CA PRO A 286 9.50 -3.12 -12.22
C PRO A 286 10.11 -4.03 -11.15
N VAL A 287 9.72 -3.82 -9.90
CA VAL A 287 10.13 -4.67 -8.76
C VAL A 287 9.07 -5.69 -8.36
N LEU A 288 7.82 -5.45 -8.79
CA LEU A 288 6.68 -6.33 -8.59
C LEU A 288 5.63 -6.06 -9.67
N GLY A 289 4.76 -7.05 -9.88
CA GLY A 289 3.59 -6.96 -10.74
C GLY A 289 2.35 -7.47 -10.01
N VAL A 290 1.16 -7.12 -10.50
CA VAL A 290 -0.11 -7.51 -9.88
C VAL A 290 -1.05 -8.15 -10.91
N TYR A 291 -1.89 -9.07 -10.45
CA TYR A 291 -2.93 -9.64 -11.29
C TYR A 291 -4.10 -8.66 -11.44
N TYR A 292 -4.40 -8.26 -12.67
CA TYR A 292 -5.52 -7.35 -12.98
C TYR A 292 -6.82 -8.08 -13.35
N GLY A 293 -7.95 -7.38 -13.17
CA GLY A 293 -9.27 -7.85 -13.61
C GLY A 293 -9.66 -9.23 -13.05
N GLY A 294 -10.22 -10.08 -13.90
CA GLY A 294 -10.66 -11.44 -13.53
C GLY A 294 -9.52 -12.42 -13.21
N LYS A 295 -8.24 -12.03 -13.38
CA LYS A 295 -7.10 -12.85 -12.96
C LYS A 295 -6.85 -12.75 -11.45
N LYS A 296 -7.47 -11.79 -10.75
CA LYS A 296 -7.48 -11.68 -9.29
C LYS A 296 -8.10 -12.93 -8.66
N GLY A 297 -7.72 -13.25 -7.43
CA GLY A 297 -8.22 -14.43 -6.72
C GLY A 297 -9.31 -14.12 -5.69
N GLY A 298 -9.95 -12.94 -5.78
CA GLY A 298 -10.99 -12.49 -4.86
C GLY A 298 -12.27 -13.35 -4.95
N LYS A 299 -12.77 -13.80 -3.79
CA LYS A 299 -14.01 -14.60 -3.67
C LYS A 299 -15.28 -13.79 -3.38
N GLY A 300 -15.25 -12.48 -3.59
CA GLY A 300 -16.42 -11.63 -3.38
C GLY A 300 -16.06 -10.15 -3.18
N ASN A 301 -17.11 -9.35 -3.02
CA ASN A 301 -17.03 -7.93 -2.74
C ASN A 301 -17.46 -7.65 -1.29
N TRP A 302 -17.19 -6.44 -0.80
CA TRP A 302 -17.78 -5.98 0.45
C TRP A 302 -19.24 -5.60 0.23
N SER A 303 -20.04 -5.61 1.30
CA SER A 303 -21.44 -5.21 1.24
C SER A 303 -21.55 -3.69 1.05
N HIS A 304 -22.32 -3.27 0.05
CA HIS A 304 -22.58 -1.86 -0.21
C HIS A 304 -23.44 -1.24 0.90
N ASN A 305 -23.12 -0.01 1.29
CA ASN A 305 -23.88 0.79 2.24
C ASN A 305 -23.88 2.26 1.81
N SER A 306 -24.99 2.74 1.25
CA SER A 306 -25.10 4.09 0.70
C SER A 306 -24.97 5.21 1.73
N VAL A 307 -25.35 4.96 2.99
CA VAL A 307 -25.22 5.95 4.07
C VAL A 307 -23.75 6.16 4.43
N GLU A 308 -22.97 5.08 4.52
CA GLU A 308 -21.53 5.14 4.74
C GLU A 308 -20.79 5.78 3.55
N GLU A 309 -21.20 5.45 2.33
CA GLU A 309 -20.65 6.03 1.09
C GLU A 309 -20.90 7.54 1.05
N THR A 310 -22.15 7.98 1.24
CA THR A 310 -22.52 9.41 1.26
C THR A 310 -21.74 10.16 2.34
N GLY A 311 -21.59 9.58 3.53
CA GLY A 311 -20.78 10.17 4.60
C GLY A 311 -19.31 10.32 4.20
N SER A 312 -18.77 9.33 3.49
CA SER A 312 -17.38 9.34 3.02
C SER A 312 -17.15 10.32 1.86
N ASP A 313 -18.10 10.43 0.94
CA ASP A 313 -18.10 11.43 -0.13
C ASP A 313 -18.11 12.85 0.45
N GLY A 314 -18.94 13.11 1.45
CA GLY A 314 -18.94 14.39 2.17
C GLY A 314 -17.59 14.74 2.79
N ARG A 315 -16.87 13.75 3.34
CA ARG A 315 -15.50 13.93 3.87
C ARG A 315 -14.51 14.28 2.77
N LEU A 316 -14.56 13.58 1.63
CA LEU A 316 -13.71 13.87 0.48
C LEU A 316 -13.99 15.27 -0.09
N GLN A 317 -15.27 15.66 -0.16
CA GLN A 317 -15.70 16.97 -0.59
C GLN A 317 -15.20 18.06 0.37
N ARG A 318 -15.28 17.83 1.68
CA ARG A 318 -14.71 18.73 2.68
C ARG A 318 -13.19 18.87 2.52
N LEU A 319 -12.47 17.76 2.39
CA LEU A 319 -11.02 17.75 2.30
C LEU A 319 -10.52 18.51 1.06
N LEU A 320 -11.11 18.24 -0.11
CA LEU A 320 -10.58 18.68 -1.41
C LEU A 320 -11.30 19.89 -2.00
N CYS A 321 -12.61 20.02 -1.75
CA CYS A 321 -13.41 21.15 -2.23
C CYS A 321 -13.55 22.26 -1.18
N GLN A 322 -13.11 22.01 0.07
CA GLN A 322 -13.36 22.90 1.22
C GLN A 322 -14.84 23.25 1.42
N ASP A 323 -15.72 22.30 1.07
CA ASP A 323 -17.16 22.44 1.24
C ASP A 323 -17.54 22.57 2.73
N GLY A 324 -18.57 23.35 3.04
CA GLY A 324 -18.98 23.65 4.42
C GLY A 324 -19.92 22.62 5.08
N SER A 325 -20.40 21.60 4.35
CA SER A 325 -21.42 20.67 4.84
C SER A 325 -20.93 19.72 5.94
N VAL A 326 -19.65 19.38 5.93
CA VAL A 326 -19.01 18.55 6.96
C VAL A 326 -18.12 19.43 7.85
N PRO A 327 -18.25 19.37 9.18
CA PRO A 327 -17.43 20.19 10.07
C PRO A 327 -15.94 19.81 9.93
N PRO A 328 -15.00 20.78 9.95
CA PRO A 328 -13.57 20.51 9.87
C PRO A 328 -13.08 19.50 10.93
N GLU A 329 -13.69 19.48 12.11
CA GLU A 329 -13.34 18.55 13.20
C GLU A 329 -13.53 17.09 12.80
N ALA A 330 -14.41 16.80 11.84
CA ALA A 330 -14.61 15.45 11.32
C ALA A 330 -13.33 14.92 10.65
N LEU A 331 -12.51 15.80 10.06
CA LEU A 331 -11.27 15.41 9.40
C LEU A 331 -10.08 15.34 10.35
N ARG A 332 -10.22 15.67 11.64
CA ARG A 332 -9.11 15.76 12.60
C ARG A 332 -8.14 14.56 12.52
N GLY A 333 -6.90 14.84 12.14
CA GLY A 333 -5.83 13.83 11.99
C GLY A 333 -5.76 13.19 10.60
N PHE A 334 -6.71 13.53 9.74
CA PHE A 334 -6.83 13.17 8.33
C PHE A 334 -7.00 14.41 7.43
N ASP A 335 -6.72 15.59 7.96
CA ASP A 335 -6.68 16.85 7.24
C ASP A 335 -5.53 16.91 6.23
N LEU A 336 -5.54 17.95 5.40
CA LEU A 336 -4.39 18.36 4.60
C LEU A 336 -3.24 18.82 5.52
N GLY A 337 -2.01 18.59 5.08
CA GLY A 337 -0.83 19.09 5.76
C GLY A 337 -0.64 20.59 5.59
N THR A 338 0.28 21.15 6.38
CA THR A 338 0.57 22.60 6.41
C THR A 338 1.96 22.94 5.87
N ARG A 339 2.74 21.95 5.43
CA ARG A 339 4.12 22.15 4.93
C ARG A 339 4.14 22.70 3.50
N ARG A 340 3.10 22.42 2.72
CA ARG A 340 2.89 22.98 1.38
C ARG A 340 1.42 23.39 1.23
N ARG A 341 1.13 24.45 0.49
CA ARG A 341 -0.25 24.91 0.28
C ARG A 341 -0.97 23.98 -0.69
N PHE A 342 -2.22 23.66 -0.42
CA PHE A 342 -2.99 22.79 -1.31
C PHE A 342 -3.19 23.41 -2.70
N GLU A 343 -3.27 24.74 -2.78
CA GLU A 343 -3.35 25.49 -4.03
C GLU A 343 -2.15 25.23 -4.96
N ASP A 344 -0.96 24.96 -4.40
CA ASP A 344 0.22 24.60 -5.18
C ASP A 344 0.11 23.17 -5.74
N TYR A 345 -0.56 22.25 -5.02
CA TYR A 345 -0.88 20.91 -5.52
C TYR A 345 -1.94 20.96 -6.62
N VAL A 346 -2.94 21.85 -6.49
CA VAL A 346 -3.92 22.14 -7.56
C VAL A 346 -3.20 22.66 -8.80
N ALA A 347 -2.24 23.60 -8.65
CA ALA A 347 -1.45 24.11 -9.78
C ALA A 347 -0.58 23.03 -10.43
N LEU A 348 0.01 22.12 -9.62
CA LEU A 348 0.82 21.00 -10.11
C LEU A 348 -0.02 19.98 -10.88
N THR A 349 -1.13 19.52 -10.29
CA THR A 349 -1.97 18.44 -10.82
C THR A 349 -2.95 18.91 -11.89
N GLY A 350 -3.32 20.19 -11.84
CA GLY A 350 -4.39 20.77 -12.65
C GLY A 350 -5.80 20.42 -12.17
N VAL A 351 -5.95 19.74 -11.02
CA VAL A 351 -7.25 19.32 -10.48
C VAL A 351 -7.71 20.31 -9.42
N ASP A 352 -8.76 21.09 -9.73
CA ASP A 352 -9.37 22.03 -8.80
C ASP A 352 -10.81 21.59 -8.46
N CYS A 353 -10.93 20.94 -7.32
CA CYS A 353 -12.22 20.50 -6.78
C CYS A 353 -13.14 21.67 -6.38
N ARG A 354 -12.61 22.86 -6.05
CA ARG A 354 -13.44 24.02 -5.66
C ARG A 354 -14.14 24.62 -6.88
N SER A 355 -13.42 24.80 -7.98
CA SER A 355 -13.97 25.28 -9.25
C SER A 355 -14.57 24.15 -10.11
N ARG A 356 -14.47 22.90 -9.66
CA ARG A 356 -14.89 21.69 -10.39
C ARG A 356 -14.27 21.63 -11.79
N SER A 357 -12.99 21.99 -11.89
CA SER A 357 -12.29 22.05 -13.16
C SER A 357 -11.03 21.18 -13.15
N THR A 358 -10.74 20.61 -14.32
CA THR A 358 -9.48 19.91 -14.60
C THR A 358 -8.78 20.61 -15.74
N LYS A 359 -7.52 20.96 -15.55
CA LYS A 359 -6.65 21.57 -16.55
C LYS A 359 -5.48 20.65 -16.83
N ARG A 360 -5.07 20.56 -18.09
CA ARG A 360 -3.89 19.76 -18.45
C ARG A 360 -2.62 20.49 -18.00
N THR A 361 -1.87 19.86 -17.10
CA THR A 361 -0.51 20.28 -16.75
C THR A 361 0.52 19.34 -17.38
N PRO A 362 1.78 19.77 -17.58
CA PRO A 362 2.84 18.89 -18.06
C PRO A 362 2.90 17.60 -17.23
N CYS A 363 3.18 16.47 -17.88
CA CYS A 363 3.30 15.22 -17.15
C CYS A 363 4.59 15.17 -16.31
N GLY A 364 5.71 15.58 -16.91
CA GLY A 364 6.98 15.68 -16.20
C GLY A 364 6.96 16.78 -15.14
N VAL A 365 7.50 16.46 -13.97
CA VAL A 365 7.66 17.40 -12.86
C VAL A 365 9.13 17.81 -12.76
N ALA A 366 9.41 19.11 -12.84
CA ALA A 366 10.75 19.63 -12.62
C ALA A 366 11.14 19.51 -11.13
N LYS A 367 12.42 19.23 -10.87
CA LYS A 367 12.98 19.19 -9.51
C LYS A 367 13.08 20.59 -8.90
#